data_AF-A0A9P8JK11-F1
#
_entry.id   AF-A0A9P8JK11-F1
#
_cell.length_a   1.000
_cell.length_b   1.000
_cell.length_c   1.000
_cell.angle_alpha   90.00
_cell.angle_beta   90.00
_cell.angle_gamma   90.00
#
_symmetry.space_group_name_H-M   'P 1'
#
loop_
_entity.id
_entity.type
_entity.pdbx_description
1 polymer ?
#
loop_
_entity_poly.entity_id
_entity_poly.type
_entity_poly.pdbx_seq_one_letter_code
_entity_poly.pdbx_strand_id
1 'polypeptide(L)' 'MINPTYLAQRTRSSVNWNDAQKRVLKSYREWIRAAPEIQQMYSLNMPVSAIRTKMRQEFERHRYVQQLKTV' A
#
# COMPACT_ATOMS: atom_id res chain seq x y z
N MET A 1 13.45 -26.94 1.28
CA MET A 1 13.61 -25.47 1.44
C MET A 1 12.22 -24.85 1.50
N ILE A 2 11.99 -23.90 2.41
CA ILE A 2 10.72 -23.16 2.49
C ILE A 2 10.90 -21.84 1.74
N ASN A 3 10.14 -21.64 0.66
CA ASN A 3 10.23 -20.46 -0.19
C ASN A 3 9.12 -19.45 0.16
N PRO A 4 9.40 -18.13 0.11
CA PRO A 4 8.38 -17.11 0.33
C PRO A 4 7.36 -17.07 -0.82
N THR A 5 6.14 -16.61 -0.52
CA THR A 5 5.10 -16.38 -1.53
C THR A 5 5.41 -15.16 -2.39
N TYR A 6 4.73 -15.05 -3.55
CA TYR A 6 4.97 -14.03 -4.58
C TYR A 6 5.10 -12.59 -4.05
N LEU A 7 4.21 -12.16 -3.14
CA LEU A 7 4.17 -10.79 -2.60
C LEU A 7 4.74 -10.66 -1.18
N ALA A 8 5.48 -11.66 -0.69
CA ALA A 8 5.98 -11.64 0.69
C ALA A 8 6.95 -10.47 0.93
N GLN A 9 6.77 -9.77 2.05
CA GLN A 9 7.70 -8.76 2.55
C GLN A 9 8.08 -9.09 3.99
N ARG A 10 9.37 -8.90 4.35
CA ARG A 10 9.84 -9.11 5.71
C ARG A 10 9.35 -7.99 6.62
N THR A 11 8.67 -8.33 7.71
CA THR A 11 8.27 -7.37 8.75
C THR A 11 9.49 -6.69 9.35
N ARG A 12 9.49 -5.36 9.35
CA ARG A 12 10.50 -4.53 10.01
C ARG A 12 9.94 -3.16 10.41
N SER A 13 10.48 -2.58 11.47
CA SER A 13 10.21 -1.20 11.88
C SER A 13 11.05 -0.21 11.05
N SER A 14 10.48 0.96 10.78
CA SER A 14 11.21 2.04 10.09
C SER A 14 12.25 2.64 11.03
N VAL A 15 13.48 2.83 10.56
CA VAL A 15 14.58 3.36 11.39
C VAL A 15 14.53 4.89 11.53
N ASN A 16 13.96 5.58 10.55
CA ASN A 16 13.76 7.02 10.54
C ASN A 16 12.64 7.41 9.54
N TRP A 17 12.28 8.68 9.51
CA TRP A 17 11.22 9.20 8.64
C TRP A 17 11.49 9.06 7.14
N ASN A 18 12.75 9.13 6.70
CA ASN A 18 13.10 8.96 5.29
C ASN A 18 12.90 7.51 4.83
N ASP A 19 13.24 6.52 5.66
CA ASP A 19 12.93 5.11 5.41
C ASP A 19 11.41 4.88 5.41
N ALA A 20 10.70 5.40 6.41
CA ALA A 20 9.23 5.32 6.48
C ALA A 20 8.57 5.92 5.22
N GLN A 21 8.97 7.13 4.81
CA GLN A 21 8.43 7.79 3.62
C GLN A 21 8.65 6.96 2.35
N LYS A 22 9.86 6.42 2.15
CA LYS A 22 10.17 5.57 0.99
C LYS A 22 9.30 4.31 0.98
N ARG A 23 9.10 3.68 2.13
CA ARG A 23 8.26 2.48 2.29
C ARG A 23 6.79 2.77 2.00
N VAL A 24 6.24 3.85 2.56
CA VAL A 24 4.86 4.29 2.31
C VAL A 24 4.65 4.61 0.83
N LEU A 25 5.56 5.36 0.19
CA LEU A 25 5.46 5.67 -1.24
C LEU A 25 5.60 4.44 -2.13
N LYS A 26 6.43 3.46 -1.74
CA LYS A 26 6.52 2.18 -2.43
C LYS A 26 5.19 1.43 -2.35
N SER A 27 4.65 1.25 -1.14
CA SER A 27 3.38 0.57 -0.91
C SER A 27 2.23 1.26 -1.65
N TYR A 28 2.14 2.59 -1.59
CA TYR A 28 1.14 3.35 -2.33
C TYR A 28 1.19 3.08 -3.84
N ARG A 29 2.39 3.06 -4.44
CA ARG A 29 2.54 2.75 -5.86
C ARG A 29 2.17 1.30 -6.20
N GLU A 30 2.48 0.34 -5.33
CA GLU A 30 2.09 -1.06 -5.48
C GLU A 30 0.56 -1.19 -5.51
N TRP A 31 -0.14 -0.56 -4.57
CA TRP A 31 -1.61 -0.55 -4.53
C TRP A 31 -2.25 0.09 -5.77
N ILE A 32 -1.79 1.28 -6.17
CA ILE A 32 -2.36 1.98 -7.34
C ILE A 32 -2.16 1.20 -8.65
N ARG A 33 -1.07 0.44 -8.76
CA ARG A 33 -0.78 -0.44 -9.91
C ARG A 33 -1.60 -1.74 -9.88
N ALA A 34 -1.87 -2.29 -8.69
CA ALA A 34 -2.69 -3.48 -8.51
C ALA A 34 -4.21 -3.23 -8.71
N ALA A 35 -4.65 -1.97 -8.76
CA ALA A 35 -6.07 -1.62 -8.89
C ALA A 35 -6.83 -2.31 -10.06
N PRO A 36 -6.28 -2.47 -11.29
CA PRO A 36 -6.94 -3.22 -12.36
C PRO A 36 -7.10 -4.71 -12.04
N GLU A 37 -6.06 -5.33 -11.47
CA GLU A 37 -6.08 -6.74 -11.08
C GLU A 37 -7.14 -6.99 -9.99
N ILE A 38 -7.23 -6.11 -8.99
CA ILE A 38 -8.26 -6.17 -7.94
C ILE A 38 -9.66 -6.04 -8.54
N GLN A 39 -9.87 -5.11 -9.47
CA GLN A 39 -11.15 -4.92 -10.13
C GLN A 39 -11.60 -6.18 -10.89
N GLN A 40 -10.68 -6.81 -11.62
CA GLN A 40 -10.93 -8.02 -12.39
C GLN A 40 -11.16 -9.24 -11.47
N MET A 41 -10.27 -9.46 -10.51
CA MET A 41 -10.29 -10.63 -9.63
C MET A 41 -11.57 -10.69 -8.79
N TYR A 42 -12.07 -9.54 -8.33
CA TYR A 42 -13.30 -9.46 -7.54
C TYR A 42 -14.54 -9.05 -8.35
N SER A 43 -14.44 -8.92 -9.68
CA SER A 43 -15.54 -8.50 -10.56
C SER A 43 -16.26 -7.24 -10.06
N LEU A 44 -15.50 -6.25 -9.60
CA LEU A 44 -16.07 -5.05 -8.98
C LEU A 44 -16.80 -4.21 -10.04
N ASN A 45 -18.05 -3.84 -9.75
CA ASN A 45 -18.87 -2.96 -10.59
C ASN A 45 -18.54 -1.48 -10.35
N MET A 46 -17.26 -1.12 -10.47
CA MET A 46 -16.78 0.25 -10.35
C MET A 46 -15.51 0.45 -11.18
N PRO A 47 -15.26 1.67 -11.68
CA PRO A 47 -14.08 1.91 -12.50
C PRO A 47 -12.79 1.86 -11.65
N VAL A 48 -11.68 1.48 -12.28
CA VAL A 48 -10.34 1.46 -11.66
C VAL A 48 -9.96 2.82 -11.06
N SER A 49 -10.42 3.92 -11.65
CA SER A 49 -10.22 5.26 -11.10
C SER A 49 -10.84 5.44 -9.72
N ALA A 50 -12.05 4.92 -9.50
CA ALA A 50 -12.72 5.00 -8.19
C ALA A 50 -11.97 4.17 -7.14
N ILE A 51 -11.45 3.00 -7.51
CA ILE A 51 -10.60 2.17 -6.63
C ILE A 51 -9.33 2.93 -6.24
N ARG A 52 -8.62 3.53 -7.21
CA ARG A 52 -7.42 4.34 -6.96
C ARG A 52 -7.71 5.54 -6.06
N THR A 53 -8.85 6.20 -6.24
CA THR A 53 -9.29 7.30 -5.38
C THR A 53 -9.52 6.81 -3.95
N LYS A 54 -10.15 5.64 -3.76
CA LYS A 54 -10.33 5.04 -2.44
C LYS A 54 -9.02 4.67 -1.76
N MET A 55 -8.08 4.08 -2.50
CA MET A 55 -6.72 3.85 -2.00
C MET A 55 -6.07 5.15 -1.53
N ARG A 56 -6.10 6.21 -2.35
CA ARG A 56 -5.57 7.52 -1.95
C ARG A 56 -6.24 8.05 -0.67
N GLN A 57 -7.56 7.95 -0.56
CA GLN A 57 -8.28 8.40 0.64
C GLN A 57 -7.78 7.70 1.91
N GLU A 58 -7.55 6.38 1.88
CA GLU A 58 -7.04 5.63 3.03
C GLU A 58 -5.59 5.97 3.39
N PHE A 59 -4.73 6.25 2.41
CA PHE A 59 -3.37 6.74 2.66
C PHE A 59 -3.38 8.15 3.26
N GLU A 60 -4.21 9.06 2.73
CA GLU A 60 -4.34 10.43 3.24
C GLU A 60 -4.96 10.48 4.65
N ARG A 61 -5.83 9.53 5.00
CA ARG A 61 -6.44 9.41 6.34
C ARG A 61 -5.39 9.35 7.47
N HIS A 62 -4.20 8.83 7.18
CA HIS A 62 -3.10 8.70 8.16
C HIS A 62 -1.94 9.65 7.90
N ARG A 63 -2.11 10.67 7.05
CA ARG A 63 -1.04 11.60 6.66
C ARG A 63 -0.35 12.29 7.84
N TYR A 64 -1.06 12.49 8.94
CA TYR A 64 -0.60 13.25 10.10
C TYR A 64 -0.14 12.38 11.28
N VAL A 65 0.09 11.08 11.08
CA VAL A 65 0.66 10.21 12.11
C VAL A 65 2.10 10.64 12.41
N GLN A 66 2.36 11.03 13.66
CA GLN A 66 3.67 11.53 14.12
C GLN A 66 4.47 10.48 14.90
N GLN A 67 3.90 9.30 15.17
CA GLN A 67 4.63 8.21 15.82
C GLN A 67 5.30 7.33 14.76
N LEU A 68 6.64 7.39 14.65
CA LEU A 68 7.40 6.61 13.68
C LEU A 68 7.16 5.10 13.80
N LYS A 69 6.96 4.60 15.03
CA LYS A 69 6.68 3.16 15.26
C LYS A 69 5.33 2.71 14.70
N THR A 70 4.44 3.64 14.38
CA THR A 70 3.12 3.39 13.80
C THR A 70 3.18 3.32 12.26
N VAL A 71 4.31 3.70 11.63
CA VAL A 71 4.52 3.78 10.17
C VAL A 71 5.50 2.72 9.65
#